data_AF-A0A0M7M541-F1
#
_entry.id   AF-A0A0M7M541-F1
#
_cell.length_a   1.000
_cell.length_b   1.000
_cell.length_c   1.000
_cell.angle_alpha   90.00
_cell.angle_beta   90.00
_cell.angle_gamma   90.00
#
_symmetry.space_group_name_H-M   'P 1'
#
loop_
_entity.id
_entity.type
_entity.pdbx_description
1 polymer ?
#
loop_
_entity_poly.entity_id
_entity_poly.type
_entity_poly.pdbx_seq_one_letter_code
_entity_poly.pdbx_strand_id
1 'polypeptide(L)' 'MSWDTLFSLQGHGPYLLGAYGVTLALIGWEAGSLWRRARARRRAARLRAGDGR' A
#
# COMPACT_ATOMS: atom_id res chain seq x y z
N MET A 1 16.07 -23.76 -7.03
CA MET A 1 16.37 -22.86 -5.90
C MET A 1 15.20 -22.92 -4.93
N SER A 2 15.38 -23.61 -3.81
CA SER A 2 14.36 -23.89 -2.81
C SER A 2 13.87 -22.62 -2.13
N TRP A 3 12.55 -22.45 -2.03
CA TRP A 3 11.94 -21.42 -1.18
C TRP A 3 12.41 -21.51 0.28
N ASP A 4 12.78 -22.71 0.73
CA ASP A 4 13.39 -22.95 2.02
C ASP A 4 14.69 -22.20 2.24
N THR A 5 15.56 -21.99 1.24
CA THR A 5 16.83 -21.27 1.47
C THR A 5 16.62 -19.78 1.74
N LEU A 6 15.56 -19.17 1.22
CA LEU A 6 15.23 -17.76 1.53
C LEU A 6 14.84 -17.56 3.01
N PHE A 7 14.26 -18.59 3.64
CA PHE A 7 13.89 -18.58 5.06
C PHE A 7 14.92 -19.26 5.96
N SER A 8 15.75 -20.15 5.40
CA SER A 8 16.72 -20.99 6.10
C SER A 8 18.13 -20.40 6.14
N LEU A 9 18.40 -19.29 5.44
CA LEU A 9 19.58 -18.46 5.71
C LEU A 9 19.45 -17.81 7.11
N GLN A 10 19.95 -18.55 8.11
CA GLN A 10 20.84 -17.99 9.13
C GLN A 10 20.19 -16.94 10.06
N GLY A 11 18.96 -17.16 10.52
CA GLY A 11 18.34 -16.34 11.57
C GLY A 11 18.00 -14.89 11.19
N HIS A 12 18.16 -14.52 9.91
CA HIS A 12 17.88 -13.16 9.38
C HIS A 12 16.54 -13.08 8.63
N GLY A 13 15.85 -14.20 8.43
CA GLY A 13 14.49 -14.29 7.87
C GLY A 13 13.49 -13.26 8.44
N PRO A 14 13.37 -13.06 9.76
CA PRO A 14 12.46 -12.05 10.31
C PRO A 14 12.88 -10.61 9.99
N TYR A 15 14.19 -10.35 9.82
CA TYR A 15 14.69 -9.02 9.45
C TYR A 15 14.39 -8.70 7.98
N LEU A 16 14.53 -9.66 7.07
CA LEU A 16 14.10 -9.50 5.68
C LEU A 16 12.58 -9.33 5.60
N LEU A 17 11.81 -10.17 6.29
CA LEU A 17 10.35 -10.03 6.32
C LEU A 17 9.92 -8.68 6.89
N GLY A 18 10.61 -8.21 7.93
CA GLY A 18 10.43 -6.89 8.53
C GLY A 18 10.75 -5.77 7.55
N ALA A 19 11.93 -5.79 6.93
CA ALA A 19 12.37 -4.74 6.00
C ALA A 19 11.45 -4.64 4.78
N TYR A 20 11.24 -5.75 4.05
CA TYR A 20 10.40 -5.77 2.86
C TYR A 20 8.92 -5.58 3.20
N GLY A 21 8.46 -6.12 4.33
CA GLY A 21 7.09 -5.93 4.82
C GLY A 21 6.79 -4.49 5.20
N VAL A 22 7.70 -3.82 5.91
CA VAL A 22 7.57 -2.39 6.27
C VAL A 22 7.60 -1.52 5.02
N THR A 23 8.49 -1.79 4.07
CA THR A 23 8.50 -1.07 2.78
C THR A 23 7.17 -1.22 2.04
N LEU A 24 6.63 -2.44 1.94
CA LEU A 24 5.32 -2.67 1.33
C LEU A 24 4.19 -1.96 2.09
N ALA A 25 4.24 -1.95 3.42
CA ALA A 25 3.25 -1.27 4.24
C ALA A 25 3.27 0.25 4.01
N LEU A 26 4.46 0.86 3.92
CA LEU A 26 4.61 2.29 3.63
C LEU A 26 4.12 2.65 2.23
N ILE A 27 4.50 1.86 1.22
CA ILE A 27 4.03 2.05 -0.16
C ILE A 27 2.50 1.91 -0.23
N GLY A 28 1.95 0.85 0.38
CA GLY A 28 0.51 0.60 0.43
C GLY A 28 -0.24 1.70 1.17
N TRP A 29 0.33 2.22 2.26
CA TRP A 29 -0.24 3.34 3.00
C TRP A 29 -0.26 4.62 2.17
N GLU A 30 0.85 4.96 1.52
CA GLU A 30 0.94 6.18 0.71
C GLU A 30 0.01 6.09 -0.51
N ALA A 31 0.09 5.00 -1.28
CA ALA A 31 -0.78 4.75 -2.42
C ALA A 31 -2.26 4.74 -2.00
N GLY A 32 -2.58 4.08 -0.89
CA GLY A 32 -3.93 4.04 -0.31
C GLY A 32 -4.42 5.42 0.12
N SER A 33 -3.56 6.24 0.75
CA SER A 33 -3.89 7.60 1.16
C SER A 33 -4.18 8.51 -0.04
N LEU A 34 -3.36 8.42 -1.09
CA LEU A 34 -3.53 9.17 -2.33
C LEU A 34 -4.81 8.74 -3.05
N TRP A 35 -5.07 7.43 -3.11
CA TRP A 35 -6.28 6.87 -3.70
C TRP A 35 -7.54 7.31 -2.95
N ARG A 36 -7.51 7.30 -1.61
CA ARG A 36 -8.62 7.80 -0.77
C ARG A 36 -8.89 9.28 -1.02
N ARG A 37 -7.84 10.11 -1.08
CA ARG A 37 -7.96 11.56 -1.36
C ARG A 37 -8.49 11.80 -2.78
N ALA A 38 -7.98 11.09 -3.77
CA ALA A 38 -8.47 11.16 -5.15
C ALA A 38 -9.94 10.75 -5.23
N ARG A 39 -10.35 9.70 -4.51
CA ARG A 39 -11.73 9.23 -4.47
C ARG A 39 -12.66 10.21 -3.75
N ALA A 40 -12.21 10.84 -2.67
CA ALA A 40 -12.94 11.91 -1.99
C ALA A 40 -13.14 13.12 -2.91
N ARG A 41 -12.11 13.54 -3.64
CA ARG A 41 -12.20 14.61 -4.65
C ARG A 41 -13.19 14.27 -5.77
N ARG A 42 -13.17 13.03 -6.28
CA ARG A 42 -14.12 12.57 -7.30
C ARG A 42 -15.56 12.58 -6.78
N ARG A 43 -15.79 12.19 -5.51
CA ARG A 43 -17.11 12.30 -4.88
C ARG A 43 -17.57 13.76 -4.77
N ALA A 44 -16.71 14.64 -4.31
CA ALA A 44 -17.02 16.08 -4.23
C ALA A 44 -17.28 16.71 -5.61
N ALA A 45 -16.52 16.31 -6.64
CA ALA A 45 -16.74 16.75 -8.01
C ALA A 45 -18.07 16.26 -8.58
N ARG A 46 -18.49 15.03 -8.26
CA ARG A 46 -19.80 14.49 -8.66
C ARG A 46 -20.97 15.22 -7.98
N LEU A 47 -20.82 15.57 -6.69
CA LEU A 47 -21.82 16.34 -5.97
C LEU A 47 -21.97 17.74 -6.58
N ARG A 48 -20.85 18.44 -6.87
CA ARG A 48 -20.86 19.74 -7.54
C ARG A 48 -21.41 19.70 -8.98
N ALA A 49 -21.15 18.62 -9.71
CA ALA A 49 -21.70 18.43 -11.06
C ALA A 49 -23.19 18.06 -11.06
N GLY A 50 -23.72 17.55 -9.96
CA GLY A 50 -25.15 17.24 -9.78
C GLY A 50 -25.99 18.43 -9.33
N ASP A 51 -25.38 19.46 -8.77
CA ASP A 51 -26.03 20.66 -8.20
C ASP A 51 -26.24 21.78 -9.24
N GLY A 52 -25.94 21.51 -10.52
CA GLY A 52 -26.07 22.44 -11.64
C GLY A 52 -27.23 22.12 -12.60
N ARG A 53 -28.23 21.36 -12.15
CA ARG A 53 -29.48 21.08 -12.88
C ARG A 53 -30.67 21.59 -12.09
#